data_AF-A0A3M1QG38-F1
#
_entry.id   AF-A0A3M1QG38-F1
#
_cell.length_a   1.000
_cell.length_b   1.000
_cell.length_c   1.000
_cell.angle_alpha   90.00
_cell.angle_beta   90.00
_cell.angle_gamma   90.00
#
_symmetry.space_group_name_H-M   'P 1'
#
loop_
_entity.id
_entity.type
_entity.pdbx_description
1 polymer ?
#
loop_
_entity_poly.entity_id
_entity_poly.type
_entity_poly.pdbx_seq_one_letter_code
_entity_poly.pdbx_strand_id
1 'polypeptide(L)' 'MIDLNNGRSSAVLLLGNGSPDTLDNVPAYISQMMNGRLPDPRVVDDMTDRFRQIGGQSPLLDIMQSLAAQLEEAVELPV' A
#
# COMPACT_ATOMS: atom_id res chain seq x y z
N MET A 1 39.79 -11.50 -16.01
CA MET A 1 38.60 -10.65 -15.84
C MET A 1 37.94 -11.11 -14.56
N ILE A 2 38.11 -10.38 -13.46
CA ILE A 2 37.61 -10.75 -12.14
C ILE A 2 36.15 -10.31 -12.08
N ASP A 3 35.26 -11.26 -11.80
CA ASP A 3 33.85 -11.00 -11.57
C ASP A 3 33.68 -10.20 -10.27
N LEU A 4 33.11 -9.00 -10.36
CA LEU A 4 32.95 -8.08 -9.22
C LEU A 4 31.63 -8.31 -8.48
N ASN A 5 30.81 -9.29 -8.88
CA ASN A 5 29.59 -9.67 -8.16
C ASN A 5 29.91 -10.55 -6.96
N ASN A 6 30.50 -9.91 -5.96
CA ASN A 6 30.90 -10.48 -4.69
C ASN A 6 29.65 -10.73 -3.81
N GLY A 7 28.89 -11.81 -4.05
CA GLY A 7 27.90 -12.37 -3.11
C GLY A 7 26.76 -11.46 -2.62
N ARG A 8 26.46 -10.35 -3.30
CA ARG A 8 25.36 -9.43 -2.95
C ARG A 8 24.13 -9.75 -3.77
N SER A 9 23.09 -10.30 -3.13
CA SER A 9 21.76 -10.36 -3.71
C SER A 9 21.10 -8.98 -3.63
N SER A 10 20.73 -8.42 -4.78
CA SER A 10 19.93 -7.19 -4.86
C SER A 10 18.45 -7.53 -4.99
N ALA A 11 17.59 -6.66 -4.44
CA ALA A 11 16.14 -6.75 -4.51
C ALA A 11 15.56 -5.34 -4.57
N VAL A 12 14.34 -5.22 -5.05
CA VAL A 12 13.55 -3.99 -5.04
C VAL A 12 12.57 -4.07 -3.86
N LEU A 13 12.31 -2.94 -3.20
CA LEU A 13 11.26 -2.84 -2.19
C LEU A 13 10.17 -1.91 -2.70
N LEU A 14 9.01 -2.46 -3.04
CA LEU A 14 7.86 -1.69 -3.47
C LEU A 14 7.00 -1.28 -2.25
N LEU A 15 6.82 0.02 -2.04
CA LEU A 15 6.06 0.58 -0.92
C LEU A 15 4.84 1.35 -1.39
N GLY A 16 3.71 1.17 -0.70
CA GLY A 16 2.51 1.98 -0.85
C GLY A 16 1.99 2.40 0.51
N ASN A 17 1.27 3.52 0.58
CA ASN A 17 0.70 4.04 1.83
C ASN A 17 -0.37 3.11 2.45
N GLY A 18 -0.88 2.15 1.68
CA GLY A 18 -1.97 1.29 2.08
C GLY A 18 -3.34 1.98 2.07
N SER A 19 -4.36 1.19 2.33
CA SER A 19 -5.76 1.60 2.39
C SER A 19 -6.48 0.70 3.40
N PRO A 20 -7.63 1.12 3.95
CA PRO A 20 -8.42 0.23 4.79
C PRO A 20 -8.97 -0.95 3.97
N ASP A 21 -8.89 -2.17 4.52
CA ASP A 21 -9.42 -3.39 3.90
C ASP A 21 -10.96 -3.46 3.93
N THR A 22 -11.57 -2.76 4.88
CA THR A 22 -13.02 -2.69 5.06
C THR A 22 -13.42 -1.29 5.52
N LEU A 23 -14.69 -0.93 5.35
CA LEU A 23 -15.22 0.36 5.85
C LEU A 23 -15.05 0.51 7.37
N ASP A 24 -15.16 -0.58 8.14
CA ASP A 24 -15.00 -0.56 9.59
C ASP A 24 -13.57 -0.20 10.02
N ASN A 25 -12.59 -0.37 9.14
CA ASN A 25 -11.19 -0.03 9.40
C ASN A 25 -10.84 1.44 9.08
N VAL A 26 -11.74 2.21 8.48
CA VAL A 26 -11.51 3.63 8.14
C VAL A 26 -11.10 4.48 9.35
N PRO A 27 -11.72 4.37 10.54
CA PRO A 27 -11.29 5.16 11.70
C PRO A 27 -9.84 4.87 12.12
N ALA A 28 -9.45 3.60 12.14
CA ALA A 28 -8.11 3.16 12.49
C ALA A 28 -7.08 3.62 11.46
N TYR A 29 -7.41 3.52 10.17
CA TYR A 29 -6.58 4.00 9.06
C TYR A 29 -6.31 5.49 9.15
N ILE A 30 -7.34 6.32 9.41
CA ILE A 30 -7.16 7.77 9.57
C ILE A 30 -6.31 8.08 10.81
N SER A 31 -6.55 7.38 11.92
CA SER A 31 -5.75 7.54 13.14
C SER A 31 -4.26 7.27 12.88
N GLN A 32 -3.92 6.21 12.12
CA GLN A 32 -2.54 5.92 11.73
C GLN A 32 -1.90 7.07 10.94
N MET A 33 -2.62 7.65 9.96
CA MET A 33 -2.15 8.83 9.22
C MET A 33 -1.97 10.07 10.12
N MET A 34 -2.71 10.14 11.23
CA MET A 34 -2.64 11.20 12.23
C MET A 34 -1.68 10.90 13.39
N ASN A 35 -0.74 9.96 13.22
CA ASN A 35 0.20 9.51 14.25
C ASN A 35 -0.49 9.03 15.53
N GLY A 36 -1.59 8.28 15.38
CA GLY A 36 -2.37 7.69 16.47
C GLY A 36 -3.36 8.63 17.16
N ARG A 37 -3.50 9.88 16.68
CA ARG A 37 -4.50 10.81 17.23
C ARG A 37 -5.91 10.40 16.82
N LEU A 38 -6.86 10.60 17.71
CA LEU A 38 -8.27 10.34 17.44
C LEU A 38 -8.77 11.32 16.35
N PRO A 39 -9.28 10.84 15.21
CA PRO A 39 -9.88 11.70 14.20
C PRO A 39 -11.22 12.27 14.65
N ASP A 40 -11.58 13.44 14.10
CA ASP A 40 -12.93 13.99 14.23
C ASP A 40 -13.94 13.02 13.59
N PRO A 41 -15.06 12.68 14.26
CA PRO A 41 -16.08 11.78 13.71
C PRO A 41 -16.56 12.18 12.31
N ARG A 42 -16.68 13.47 12.01
CA ARG A 42 -17.11 13.93 10.68
C ARG A 42 -16.11 13.57 9.58
N VAL A 43 -14.81 13.57 9.90
CA VAL A 43 -13.77 13.16 8.94
C VAL A 43 -13.84 11.65 8.67
N VAL A 44 -14.15 10.86 9.70
CA VAL A 44 -14.35 9.42 9.57
C VAL A 44 -15.57 9.14 8.69
N ASP A 45 -16.69 9.82 8.93
CA ASP A 45 -17.92 9.64 8.15
C ASP A 45 -17.70 10.01 6.67
N ASP A 46 -17.14 11.20 6.42
CA ASP A 46 -16.86 11.68 5.06
C ASP A 46 -15.92 10.73 4.29
N MET A 47 -14.90 10.19 4.96
CA MET A 47 -13.98 9.24 4.34
C MET A 47 -14.63 7.87 4.11
N THR A 48 -15.45 7.41 5.05
CA THR A 48 -16.20 6.15 4.92
C THR A 48 -17.15 6.21 3.73
N ASP A 49 -17.83 7.33 3.52
CA ASP A 49 -18.72 7.54 2.38
C ASP A 49 -17.97 7.50 1.05
N ARG A 50 -16.75 8.06 0.99
CA ARG A 50 -15.90 7.98 -0.21
C ARG A 50 -15.49 6.54 -0.53
N PHE A 51 -15.07 5.77 0.47
CA PHE A 51 -14.74 4.36 0.25
C PHE A 51 -15.98 3.56 -0.17
N ARG A 52 -17.17 3.86 0.38
CA ARG A 52 -18.42 3.22 -0.03
C ARG A 52 -18.75 3.48 -1.49
N GLN A 53 -18.54 4.70 -1.99
CA GLN A 53 -18.80 5.07 -3.39
C GLN A 53 -17.92 4.31 -4.39
N ILE A 54 -16.76 3.82 -3.97
CA ILE A 54 -15.85 3.04 -4.82
C ILE A 54 -15.98 1.52 -4.61
N GLY A 55 -17.02 1.06 -3.92
CA GLY A 55 -17.27 -0.38 -3.69
C GLY A 55 -16.76 -0.91 -2.35
N GLY A 56 -16.36 -0.04 -1.42
CA GLY A 56 -16.04 -0.39 -0.03
C GLY A 56 -14.55 -0.60 0.25
N GLN A 57 -13.71 -0.77 -0.77
CA GLN A 57 -12.25 -0.87 -0.64
C GLN A 57 -11.54 -0.09 -1.75
N SER A 58 -10.28 0.28 -1.51
CA SER A 58 -9.42 0.81 -2.57
C SER A 58 -8.91 -0.31 -3.47
N PRO A 59 -8.84 -0.12 -4.80
CA PRO A 59 -8.18 -1.07 -5.70
C PRO A 59 -6.64 -1.05 -5.57
N LEU A 60 -6.09 -0.21 -4.69
CA LEU A 60 -4.65 0.02 -4.58
C LEU A 60 -3.85 -1.26 -4.31
N LEU A 61 -4.34 -2.15 -3.43
CA LEU A 61 -3.61 -3.39 -3.11
C LEU A 61 -3.45 -4.28 -4.35
N ASP A 62 -4.53 -4.50 -5.09
CA ASP A 62 -4.53 -5.32 -6.30
C ASP A 62 -3.61 -4.71 -7.37
N ILE A 63 -3.65 -3.38 -7.54
CA ILE A 63 -2.77 -2.65 -8.45
C ILE A 63 -1.31 -2.81 -8.03
N MET A 64 -1.00 -2.69 -6.75
CA MET A 64 0.36 -2.81 -6.21
C MET A 64 0.92 -4.23 -6.38
N GLN A 65 0.10 -5.26 -6.18
CA GLN A 65 0.49 -6.65 -6.43
C GLN A 65 0.75 -6.91 -7.92
N SER A 66 -0.10 -6.39 -8.80
CA SER A 66 0.10 -6.47 -10.24
C SER A 66 1.36 -5.71 -10.69
N LEU A 67 1.63 -4.55 -10.09
CA LEU A 67 2.85 -3.77 -10.33
C LEU A 67 4.09 -4.52 -9.85
N ALA A 68 4.05 -5.13 -8.67
CA ALA A 68 5.17 -5.92 -8.13
C ALA A 68 5.55 -7.05 -9.09
N ALA A 69 4.57 -7.82 -9.57
CA ALA A 69 4.80 -8.91 -10.51
C ALA A 69 5.41 -8.43 -11.84
N GLN A 70 4.87 -7.34 -12.40
CA GLN A 70 5.41 -6.75 -13.64
C GLN A 70 6.81 -6.16 -13.45
N LEU A 71 7.08 -5.58 -12.28
CA LEU A 71 8.38 -5.02 -11.97
C LEU A 71 9.42 -6.12 -11.81
N GLU A 72 9.09 -7.22 -11.12
CA GLU A 72 9.98 -8.37 -10.94
C GLU A 72 10.41 -8.97 -12.28
N GLU A 73 9.46 -9.14 -13.20
CA GLU A 73 9.75 -9.59 -14.57
C GLU A 73 10.63 -8.58 -15.31
N ALA A 74 10.36 -7.28 -15.17
CA ALA A 74 11.08 -6.25 -15.92
C ALA A 74 12.51 -5.99 -15.44
N VAL A 75 12.78 -6.16 -14.14
CA VAL A 75 14.11 -5.89 -13.56
C VAL A 75 14.95 -7.13 -13.30
N GLU A 76 14.38 -8.33 -13.46
CA GLU A 76 15.05 -9.62 -13.18
C GLU A 76 15.66 -9.69 -11.77
N LEU A 77 15.03 -9.00 -10.81
CA LEU A 77 15.37 -8.98 -9.40
C LEU A 77 14.11 -9.24 -8.57
N PRO A 78 14.19 -9.91 -7.40
CA PRO A 78 13.06 -10.02 -6.49
C PRO A 78 12.50 -8.64 -6.13
N VAL A 79 11.16 -8.53 -6.07
CA VAL A 79 10.41 -7.31 -5.72
C VAL A 79 9.49 -7.57 -4.52
#